data_AF-A0A1H0WNA7-F1
#
_entry.id   AF-A0A1H0WNA7-F1
#
_cell.length_a   1.000
_cell.length_b   1.000
_cell.length_c   1.000
_cell.angle_alpha   90.00
_cell.angle_beta   90.00
_cell.angle_gamma   90.00
#
_symmetry.space_group_name_H-M   'P 1'
#
loop_
_entity.id
_entity.type
_entity.pdbx_description
1 polymer ?
#
loop_
_entity_poly.entity_id
_entity_poly.type
_entity_poly.pdbx_seq_one_letter_code
_entity_poly.pdbx_strand_id
1 'polypeptide(L)'
;MIIEGTTIAGVGCAADLRHGETVVEFPGATLFPGLIDPHVHLAFDASSDSVKPLAERDDDAVAAAMRFAATTALRAGITTIRDLGDRDFCHWRCEARWTCRPSSRPGRH
;
A
#
# COMPACT_ATOMS: atom_id res chain seq x y z
N MET A 1 -0.87 14.63 -13.38
CA MET A 1 -0.24 14.86 -12.07
C MET A 1 1.26 14.72 -12.25
N ILE A 2 2.02 15.72 -11.83
CA ILE A 2 3.49 15.76 -11.91
C ILE A 2 4.03 15.42 -10.52
N ILE A 3 4.97 14.49 -10.44
CA ILE A 3 5.56 14.00 -9.20
C ILE A 3 7.06 14.26 -9.22
N GLU A 4 7.59 14.89 -8.17
CA GLU A 4 9.02 15.08 -7.94
C GLU A 4 9.42 14.40 -6.63
N GLY A 5 10.17 13.30 -6.73
CA GLY A 5 10.53 12.49 -5.57
C GLY A 5 9.29 11.99 -4.82
N THR A 6 9.07 12.52 -3.61
CA THR A 6 7.93 12.17 -2.74
C THR A 6 6.81 13.20 -2.74
N THR A 7 6.88 14.23 -3.59
CA THR A 7 5.94 15.36 -3.58
C THR A 7 5.16 15.45 -4.88
N ILE A 8 3.88 15.82 -4.79
CA ILE A 8 3.08 16.22 -5.96
C ILE A 8 3.46 17.66 -6.32
N ALA A 9 4.19 17.84 -7.42
CA ALA A 9 4.64 19.16 -7.88
C ALA A 9 3.54 19.93 -8.63
N GLY A 10 2.56 19.22 -9.20
CA GLY A 10 1.45 19.86 -9.90
C GLY A 10 0.33 18.90 -10.31
N VAL A 11 -0.87 19.46 -10.49
CA VAL A 11 -2.04 18.77 -11.04
C VAL A 11 -2.61 19.66 -12.13
N GLY A 12 -2.71 19.12 -13.35
CA GLY A 12 -3.03 19.92 -14.53
C GLY A 12 -3.22 19.06 -15.78
N CYS A 13 -3.26 19.73 -16.92
CA CYS A 13 -3.50 19.14 -18.23
C CYS A 13 -2.21 18.59 -18.84
N ALA A 14 -2.33 17.76 -19.87
CA ALA A 14 -1.17 17.22 -20.59
C ALA A 14 -0.28 18.32 -21.23
N ALA A 15 -0.84 19.50 -21.49
CA ALA A 15 -0.09 20.66 -21.98
C ALA A 15 0.94 21.20 -20.97
N ASP A 16 0.81 20.84 -19.69
CA ASP A 16 1.73 21.27 -18.62
C ASP A 16 2.99 20.38 -18.54
N LEU A 17 3.03 19.28 -19.30
CA LEU A 17 4.16 18.34 -19.30
C LEU A 17 5.38 18.93 -20.01
N ARG A 18 6.56 18.78 -19.40
CA ARG A 18 7.83 19.21 -19.98
C ARG A 18 8.43 18.09 -20.83
N HIS A 19 9.22 18.46 -21.82
CA HIS A 19 9.92 17.48 -22.65
C HIS A 19 10.95 16.71 -21.82
N GLY A 20 10.99 15.38 -21.97
CA GLY A 20 11.93 14.50 -21.27
C GLY A 20 11.43 13.89 -19.94
N GLU A 21 10.19 14.18 -19.54
CA GLU A 21 9.58 13.55 -18.37
C GLU A 21 9.17 12.09 -18.65
N THR A 22 9.25 11.22 -17.64
CA THR A 22 8.70 9.87 -17.73
C THR A 22 7.18 9.93 -17.60
N VAL A 23 6.48 9.60 -18.69
CA VAL A 23 5.02 9.62 -18.73
C VAL A 23 4.46 8.22 -18.51
N VAL A 24 3.48 8.11 -17.60
CA VAL A 24 2.70 6.89 -17.37
C VAL A 24 1.23 7.20 -17.61
N GLU A 25 0.61 6.49 -18.53
CA GLU A 25 -0.78 6.75 -18.95
C GLU A 25 -1.77 5.73 -18.39
N PHE A 26 -2.92 6.22 -17.94
CA PHE A 26 -4.03 5.42 -17.39
C PHE A 26 -5.36 5.85 -18.03
N PRO A 27 -5.58 5.59 -19.33
CA PRO A 27 -6.80 6.02 -20.02
C PRO A 27 -8.04 5.37 -19.39
N GLY A 28 -9.08 6.18 -19.13
CA GLY A 28 -10.34 5.73 -18.53
C GLY A 28 -10.27 5.44 -17.02
N ALA A 29 -9.11 5.64 -16.38
CA ALA A 29 -8.99 5.52 -14.93
C ALA A 29 -9.41 6.82 -14.22
N THR A 30 -9.82 6.69 -12.95
CA THR A 30 -9.97 7.83 -12.05
C THR A 30 -8.80 7.86 -11.07
N LEU A 31 -8.18 9.03 -10.92
CA LEU A 31 -7.09 9.23 -9.97
C LEU A 31 -7.65 9.64 -8.60
N PHE A 32 -7.23 8.96 -7.55
CA PHE A 32 -7.56 9.28 -6.16
C PHE A 32 -6.27 9.53 -5.36
N PRO A 33 -6.34 10.31 -4.26
CA PRO A 33 -5.32 10.23 -3.23
C PRO A 33 -5.27 8.79 -2.70
N GLY A 34 -4.11 8.39 -2.18
CA GLY A 34 -4.00 7.11 -1.51
C GLY A 34 -4.98 7.03 -0.32
N LEU A 35 -5.69 5.92 -0.19
CA LEU A 35 -6.68 5.74 0.87
C LEU A 35 -5.96 5.59 2.23
N ILE A 36 -6.66 6.02 3.28
CA ILE A 36 -6.17 5.98 4.67
C ILE A 36 -7.14 5.11 5.47
N ASP A 37 -6.62 4.06 6.10
CA ASP A 37 -7.36 3.25 7.07
C ASP A 37 -6.87 3.57 8.49
N PRO A 38 -7.66 4.29 9.31
CA PRO A 38 -7.24 4.72 10.63
C PRO A 38 -7.43 3.64 11.72
N HIS A 39 -8.01 2.48 11.39
CA HIS A 39 -8.41 1.50 12.39
C HIS A 39 -8.28 0.07 11.87
N VAL A 40 -7.09 -0.51 12.00
CA VAL A 40 -6.86 -1.91 11.69
C VAL A 40 -6.07 -2.61 12.81
N HIS A 41 -6.24 -3.94 12.88
CA HIS A 41 -5.35 -4.83 13.60
C HIS A 41 -4.72 -5.79 12.58
N LEU A 42 -3.52 -5.49 12.08
CA LEU A 42 -2.89 -6.24 10.99
C LEU A 42 -2.55 -7.69 11.37
N ALA A 43 -2.35 -7.95 12.66
CA ALA A 43 -2.00 -9.28 13.18
C ALA A 43 -3.20 -10.24 13.23
N PHE A 44 -4.41 -9.69 13.24
CA PHE A 44 -5.65 -10.46 13.31
C PHE A 44 -6.03 -10.94 11.91
N ASP A 45 -6.65 -12.12 11.84
CA ASP A 45 -7.28 -12.59 10.61
C ASP A 45 -8.80 -12.39 10.67
N ALA A 46 -9.45 -12.64 9.53
CA ALA A 46 -10.89 -12.48 9.36
C ALA A 46 -11.70 -13.71 9.83
N SER A 47 -11.13 -14.57 10.68
CA SER A 47 -11.85 -15.72 11.25
C SER A 47 -12.86 -15.26 12.31
N SER A 48 -13.78 -16.15 12.68
CA SER A 48 -14.78 -15.88 13.73
C SER A 48 -14.19 -15.74 15.13
N ASP A 49 -12.98 -16.26 15.33
CA ASP A 49 -12.19 -16.11 16.56
C ASP A 49 -10.83 -15.57 16.15
N SER A 50 -10.74 -14.25 15.98
CA SER A 50 -9.54 -13.57 15.48
C SER A 50 -8.37 -13.57 16.48
N VAL A 51 -8.64 -13.92 17.75
CA VAL A 51 -7.64 -13.91 18.84
C VAL A 51 -6.93 -15.25 18.93
N LYS A 52 -7.64 -16.37 18.78
CA LYS A 52 -7.03 -17.70 18.93
C LYS A 52 -5.91 -18.00 17.93
N PRO A 53 -6.04 -17.75 16.61
CA PRO A 53 -4.96 -17.92 15.64
C PRO A 53 -3.75 -17.05 15.97
N LEU A 54 -3.97 -15.82 16.46
CA LEU A 54 -2.88 -14.98 16.90
C LEU A 54 -2.18 -15.57 18.13
N ALA A 55 -2.94 -16.07 19.10
CA ALA A 55 -2.42 -16.67 20.32
C ALA A 55 -1.52 -17.90 20.04
N GLU A 56 -1.83 -18.65 18.98
CA GLU A 56 -1.11 -19.86 18.59
C GLU A 56 0.11 -19.60 17.67
N ARG A 57 0.21 -18.42 17.06
CA ARG A 57 1.34 -18.04 16.19
C ARG A 57 2.56 -17.62 17.01
N ASP A 58 3.74 -18.01 16.52
CA ASP A 58 5.00 -17.38 16.92
C ASP A 58 5.15 -15.99 16.28
N ASP A 59 6.13 -15.22 16.75
CA ASP A 59 6.35 -13.83 16.32
C ASP A 59 6.60 -13.72 14.80
N ASP A 60 7.29 -14.70 14.20
CA ASP A 60 7.61 -14.69 12.77
C ASP A 60 6.36 -14.93 11.92
N ALA A 61 5.50 -15.84 12.35
CA ALA A 61 4.22 -16.10 11.72
C ALA A 61 3.27 -14.90 11.85
N VAL A 62 3.27 -14.20 13.00
CA VAL A 62 2.54 -12.93 13.16
C VAL A 62 3.07 -11.89 12.16
N ALA A 63 4.39 -11.73 12.09
CA ALA A 63 4.98 -10.73 11.20
C ALA A 63 4.73 -11.03 9.72
N ALA A 64 4.70 -12.30 9.33
CA ALA A 64 4.32 -12.73 7.99
C ALA A 64 2.84 -12.42 7.68
N ALA A 65 1.93 -12.69 8.62
CA ALA A 65 0.51 -12.39 8.46
C ALA A 65 0.25 -10.88 8.31
N MET A 66 0.90 -10.05 9.13
CA MET A 66 0.83 -8.59 9.03
C MET A 66 1.33 -8.07 7.68
N ARG A 67 2.45 -8.59 7.17
CA ARG A 67 2.97 -8.23 5.83
C ARG A 67 1.99 -8.59 4.72
N PHE A 68 1.32 -9.73 4.84
CA PHE A 68 0.28 -10.15 3.91
C PHE A 68 -0.94 -9.22 3.95
N ALA A 69 -1.42 -8.87 5.15
CA ALA A 69 -2.53 -7.93 5.33
C ALA A 69 -2.20 -6.55 4.77
N ALA A 70 -1.02 -5.99 5.08
CA ALA A 70 -0.57 -4.70 4.56
C ALA A 70 -0.43 -4.69 3.03
N THR A 71 0.09 -5.78 2.44
CA THR A 71 0.18 -5.91 0.97
C THR A 71 -1.21 -5.98 0.33
N THR A 72 -2.15 -6.64 0.98
CA THR A 72 -3.54 -6.73 0.52
C THR A 72 -4.22 -5.36 0.56
N ALA A 73 -4.05 -4.61 1.64
CA ALA A 73 -4.54 -3.24 1.77
C ALA A 73 -3.95 -2.31 0.70
N LEU A 74 -2.65 -2.42 0.44
CA LEU A 74 -1.99 -1.63 -0.59
C LEU A 74 -2.52 -1.92 -2.00
N ARG A 75 -2.80 -3.19 -2.32
CA ARG A 75 -3.45 -3.58 -3.59
C ARG A 75 -4.88 -3.04 -3.72
N ALA A 76 -5.54 -2.75 -2.60
CA ALA A 76 -6.85 -2.09 -2.56
C ALA A 76 -6.78 -0.55 -2.61
N GLY A 77 -5.57 0.03 -2.69
CA GLY A 77 -5.35 1.48 -2.74
C GLY A 77 -5.15 2.15 -1.38
N ILE A 78 -5.08 1.39 -0.28
CA ILE A 78 -4.76 1.91 1.05
C ILE A 78 -3.25 2.11 1.15
N THR A 79 -2.83 3.37 1.25
CA THR A 79 -1.41 3.74 1.29
C THR A 79 -0.94 4.15 2.68
N THR A 80 -1.86 4.34 3.61
CA THR A 80 -1.56 4.69 5.00
C THR A 80 -2.49 3.93 5.92
N ILE A 81 -1.90 3.29 6.93
CA ILE A 81 -2.60 2.50 7.92
C ILE A 81 -2.17 2.96 9.31
N ARG A 82 -3.13 3.10 10.22
CA ARG A 82 -2.86 3.10 11.66
C ARG A 82 -3.19 1.73 12.22
N ASP A 83 -2.15 0.95 12.49
CA ASP A 83 -2.28 -0.30 13.22
C ASP A 83 -2.48 -0.02 14.72
N LEU A 84 -3.48 -0.67 15.31
CA LEU A 84 -3.84 -0.50 16.72
C LEU A 84 -3.17 -1.55 17.63
N GLY A 85 -2.17 -2.26 17.09
CA GLY A 85 -1.36 -3.21 17.81
C GLY A 85 -1.99 -4.58 17.95
N ASP A 86 -1.23 -5.45 18.60
CA ASP A 86 -1.48 -6.88 18.72
C ASP A 86 -0.93 -7.39 20.07
N ARG A 87 -0.89 -8.73 20.21
CA ARG A 87 -0.33 -9.39 21.39
C ARG A 87 1.13 -8.96 21.58
N ASP A 88 1.46 -8.52 22.81
CA ASP A 88 2.81 -8.16 23.23
C ASP A 88 3.51 -7.11 22.35
N PHE A 89 2.73 -6.29 21.63
CA PHE A 89 3.20 -5.28 20.70
C PHE A 89 4.06 -5.84 19.54
N CYS A 90 3.93 -7.11 19.17
CA CYS A 90 4.65 -7.74 18.05
C CYS A 90 4.67 -6.92 16.75
N HIS A 91 3.66 -6.07 16.51
CA HIS A 91 3.60 -5.14 15.37
C HIS A 91 4.84 -4.27 15.17
N TRP A 92 5.64 -3.97 16.20
CA TRP A 92 6.88 -3.20 16.06
C TRP A 92 7.92 -3.87 15.15
N ARG A 93 7.88 -5.20 14.99
CA ARG A 93 8.81 -5.97 14.16
C ARG A 93 8.48 -5.94 12.66
N CYS A 94 7.32 -5.42 12.29
CA CYS A 94 6.86 -5.41 10.91
C CYS A 94 7.33 -4.17 10.16
N GLU A 95 8.47 -4.28 9.49
CA GLU A 95 8.82 -3.36 8.41
C GLU A 95 8.22 -3.88 7.08
N ALA A 96 7.39 -3.06 6.44
CA ALA A 96 6.85 -3.33 5.11
C ALA A 96 7.20 -2.15 4.19
N ARG A 97 8.08 -2.40 3.22
CA ARG A 97 8.47 -1.41 2.21
C ARG A 97 8.04 -1.90 0.84
N TRP A 98 7.18 -1.14 0.17
CA TRP A 98 6.74 -1.46 -1.18
C TRP A 98 7.44 -0.57 -2.21
N THR A 99 7.86 -1.17 -3.31
CA THR A 99 8.38 -0.45 -4.47
C THR A 99 7.46 -0.71 -5.65
N CYS A 100 6.83 0.35 -6.18
CA CYS A 100 6.08 0.26 -7.42
C CYS A 100 7.04 -0.08 -8.56
N ARG A 101 6.80 -1.20 -9.25
CA ARG A 101 7.58 -1.58 -10.43
C ARG A 101 6.75 -1.24 -11.66
N PRO A 102 7.18 -0.30 -12.53
CA PRO A 102 6.39 0.10 -13.68
C PRO A 102 6.18 -1.12 -14.59
N SER A 103 4.92 -1.42 -14.91
CA SER A 103 4.60 -2.46 -15.89
C SER A 103 4.88 -1.89 -17.28
N SER A 104 5.94 -2.33 -17.94
CA SER A 104 6.16 -2.06 -19.35
C SER A 104 5.08 -2.78 -20.17
N ARG A 105 4.11 -2.04 -20.72
CA ARG A 105 3.37 -2.53 -21.88
C ARG A 105 4.16 -2.17 -23.14
N PRO A 106 4.39 -3.09 -24.09
CA PRO A 106 5.00 -2.75 -25.36
C PRO A 106 4.04 -1.81 -26.11
N GLY A 107 4.55 -0.69 -26.60
CA GLY A 107 3.81 0.24 -27.44
C GLY A 107 3.26 -0.46 -28.67
N ARG A 108 1.99 -0.22 -28.99
CA ARG A 108 1.43 -0.57 -30.30
C ARG A 108 1.72 0.60 -31.23
N HIS A 109 2.44 0.31 -32.30
CA HIS A 109 2.55 1.13 -33.50
C HIS A 109 1.18 1.25 -34.20
#